data_AF-A0A9Q3H2E9-F1
#
_entry.id   AF-A0A9Q3H2E9-F1
#
_cell.length_a   1.000
_cell.length_b   1.000
_cell.length_c   1.000
_cell.angle_alpha   90.00
_cell.angle_beta   90.00
_cell.angle_gamma   90.00
#
_symmetry.space_group_name_H-M   'P 1'
#
loop_
_entity.id
_entity.type
_entity.pdbx_description
1 polymer ?
#
loop_
_entity_poly.entity_id
_entity_poly.type
_entity_poly.pdbx_seq_one_letter_code
_entity_poly.pdbx_strand_id
1 'polypeptide(L)' 'MGHMSEDRTKERVASTDWWPKWEQELSEYINSCERCQKENGKNGKKYGLLKHIEEPKHPWETINMDWVTGVVPGGKEN' A
#
# COMPACT_ATOMS: atom_id res chain seq x y z
N MET A 1 -5.96 3.94 15.70
CA MET A 1 -4.74 4.77 15.82
C MET A 1 -4.02 4.68 14.50
N GLY A 2 -4.01 5.77 13.74
CA GLY A 2 -3.77 5.75 12.29
C GLY A 2 -2.29 5.65 11.90
N HIS A 3 -2.05 4.86 10.85
CA HIS A 3 -0.77 4.69 10.16
C HIS A 3 -0.46 5.97 9.38
N MET A 4 0.37 6.85 9.94
CA MET A 4 0.78 8.09 9.29
C MET A 4 1.96 7.79 8.36
N SER A 5 1.79 8.11 7.07
CA SER A 5 2.88 8.18 6.09
C SER A 5 3.93 9.20 6.53
N GLU A 6 5.15 9.06 6.02
CA GLU A 6 6.25 10.02 6.25
C GLU A 6 5.81 11.48 6.03
N ASP A 7 5.00 11.71 5.00
CA ASP A 7 4.48 13.04 4.65
C ASP A 7 3.61 13.64 5.75
N ARG A 8 2.74 12.85 6.39
CA ARG A 8 1.91 13.34 7.50
C ARG A 8 2.74 13.68 8.73
N THR A 9 3.82 12.94 8.97
CA THR A 9 4.75 13.26 10.06
C THR A 9 5.45 14.58 9.78
N LYS A 10 5.88 14.83 8.54
CA LYS A 10 6.47 16.11 8.11
C LYS A 10 5.51 17.28 8.25
N GLU A 11 4.28 17.13 7.78
CA GLU A 11 3.24 18.17 7.88
C GLU A 11 2.96 18.57 9.33
N ARG A 12 2.89 17.58 10.24
CA ARG A 12 2.61 17.83 11.65
C ARG A 12 3.75 18.53 12.38
N VAL A 13 5.00 18.18 12.06
CA VAL A 13 6.17 18.86 12.63
C VAL A 13 6.22 20.29 12.08
N ALA A 14 6.03 20.48 10.77
CA ALA A 14 5.98 21.81 10.15
C ALA A 14 4.89 22.73 10.76
N SER A 15 3.76 22.16 11.21
CA SER A 15 2.66 22.93 11.79
C SER A 15 2.86 23.31 13.26
N THR A 16 3.75 22.62 13.98
CA THR A 16 3.83 22.69 15.45
C THR A 16 5.16 23.24 15.94
N ASP A 17 6.24 22.98 15.21
CA ASP A 17 7.60 23.25 15.65
C ASP A 17 8.48 23.72 14.48
N TRP A 18 9.53 24.49 14.78
CA TRP A 18 10.48 24.96 13.77
C TRP A 18 11.89 25.02 14.33
N TRP A 19 12.85 24.44 13.60
CA TRP A 19 14.29 24.54 13.87
C TRP A 19 15.12 24.42 12.59
N PRO A 20 16.38 24.90 12.56
CA PRO A 20 17.23 24.75 11.38
C PRO A 20 17.42 23.28 11.00
N LYS A 21 17.22 22.93 9.73
CA LYS A 21 17.35 21.56 9.19
C LYS A 21 16.35 20.52 9.73
N TRP A 22 15.23 20.96 10.30
CA TRP A 22 14.21 20.07 10.87
C TRP A 22 13.72 18.97 9.92
N GLU A 23 13.58 19.28 8.64
CA GLU A 23 13.11 18.32 7.64
C GLU A 23 14.12 17.20 7.39
N GLN A 24 15.42 17.54 7.37
CA GLN A 24 16.49 16.57 7.19
C GLN A 24 16.59 15.63 8.41
N GLU A 25 16.61 16.20 9.61
CA GLU A 25 16.67 15.43 10.86
C GLU A 25 15.44 14.52 11.02
N LEU A 26 14.27 15.01 10.62
CA LEU A 26 13.05 14.21 10.65
C LEU A 26 13.08 13.06 9.65
N SER A 27 13.60 13.27 8.43
CA SER A 27 13.77 12.19 7.46
C SER A 27 14.79 11.16 7.94
N GLU A 28 15.91 11.60 8.55
CA GLU A 28 16.90 10.71 9.16
C GLU A 28 16.31 9.90 10.32
N TYR A 29 15.47 10.51 11.15
CA TYR A 29 14.74 9.84 12.23
C TYR A 29 13.75 8.79 11.70
N ILE A 30 12.95 9.14 10.68
CA ILE A 30 11.97 8.21 10.09
C ILE A 30 12.68 7.03 9.40
N ASN A 31 13.83 7.28 8.77
CA ASN A 31 14.64 6.25 8.12
C ASN A 31 15.37 5.33 9.12
N SER A 32 15.78 5.84 10.28
CA SER A 32 16.43 5.05 11.34
C SER A 32 15.46 4.36 12.30
N CYS A 33 14.20 4.81 12.36
CA CYS A 33 13.19 4.22 13.23
C CYS A 33 12.68 2.87 12.72
N GLU A 34 13.07 1.78 13.39
CA GLU A 34 12.65 0.42 13.07
C GLU A 34 11.13 0.26 13.02
N ARG A 35 10.40 0.92 13.92
CA ARG A 35 8.93 0.88 13.94
C ARG A 35 8.32 1.53 12.70
N CYS A 36 8.85 2.68 12.28
CA CYS A 36 8.42 3.34 11.05
C CYS A 36 8.74 2.47 9.83
N GLN A 37 9.91 1.83 9.80
CA GLN A 37 10.31 0.96 8.69
C GLN A 37 9.54 -0.35 8.62
N LYS A 38 9.08 -0.91 9.75
CA LYS A 38 8.22 -2.10 9.76
C LYS A 38 6.79 -1.80 9.31
N GLU A 39 6.25 -0.68 9.77
CA GLU A 39 4.84 -0.31 9.51
C GLU A 39 4.66 0.37 8.15
N ASN A 40 5.59 1.24 7.76
CA ASN A 40 5.59 2.00 6.51
C ASN A 40 6.67 1.52 5.53
N GLY A 41 7.27 0.35 5.78
CA GLY A 41 8.21 -0.26 4.85
C GLY A 41 7.61 -0.31 3.46
N LYS A 42 8.41 0.01 2.44
CA LYS A 42 7.95 0.01 1.05
C LYS A 42 7.39 -1.37 0.69
N ASN A 43 6.07 -1.49 0.74
CA ASN A 43 5.36 -2.68 0.29
C ASN A 43 5.42 -2.70 -1.23
N GLY A 44 6.40 -3.40 -1.77
CA GLY A 44 6.51 -3.59 -3.20
C GLY A 44 7.82 -4.21 -3.59
N LYS A 45 7.82 -5.53 -3.81
CA LYS A 45 8.67 -6.06 -4.89
C LYS A 45 8.34 -5.23 -6.13
N LYS A 46 9.34 -4.88 -6.95
CA LYS A 46 9.08 -4.32 -8.28
C LYS A 46 7.95 -5.16 -8.89
N TYR A 47 6.85 -4.51 -9.24
CA TYR A 47 5.77 -5.19 -9.95
C TYR A 47 6.43 -5.92 -11.11
N GLY A 48 6.27 -7.25 -11.15
CA GLY A 48 6.76 -8.03 -12.27
C GLY A 48 6.15 -7.46 -13.55
N LEU A 49 6.84 -7.64 -14.68
CA LEU A 49 6.25 -7.31 -15.98
C LEU A 49 4.88 -8.00 -16.05
N LEU A 50 3.82 -7.21 -16.24
CA LEU A 50 2.50 -7.73 -16.55
C LEU A 50 2.66 -8.61 -17.79
N LYS A 51 2.53 -9.92 -17.62
CA LYS A 51 2.51 -10.84 -18.76
C LYS A 51 1.20 -10.57 -19.50
N HIS A 52 1.30 -10.12 -20.74
CA HIS A 52 0.15 -10.01 -21.62
C HIS A 52 -0.42 -11.41 -21.85
N ILE A 53 -1.73 -11.56 -21.64
CA ILE A 53 -2.47 -12.78 -22.00
C ILE A 53 -2.84 -12.61 -23.46
N GLU A 54 -2.45 -13.57 -24.30
CA GLU A 54 -2.82 -13.54 -25.72
C GLU A 54 -4.35 -13.55 -25.88
N GLU A 55 -4.87 -12.70 -26.76
CA GLU A 55 -6.30 -12.67 -27.06
C GLU A 55 -6.72 -13.97 -27.75
N PRO A 56 -7.77 -14.65 -27.24
CA PRO A 56 -8.31 -15.83 -27.91
C PRO A 56 -8.91 -15.44 -29.27
N LYS A 57 -8.57 -16.20 -30.31
CA LYS A 57 -9.01 -16.01 -31.70
C LYS A 57 -10.33 -16.71 -31.99
N HIS A 58 -10.69 -17.69 -31.16
CA HIS A 58 -11.90 -18.49 -31.34
C HIS A 58 -12.73 -18.56 -30.05
N PRO A 59 -14.07 -18.75 -30.16
CA PRO A 59 -14.90 -19.00 -28.99
C PRO A 59 -14.39 -20.20 -28.19
N TRP A 60 -14.38 -20.08 -26.86
CA TRP A 60 -13.97 -21.14 -25.90
C TRP A 60 -12.49 -21.52 -25.86
N GLU A 61 -11.61 -20.73 -26.48
CA GLU A 61 -10.16 -21.02 -26.49
C GLU A 61 -9.48 -20.80 -25.12
N THR A 62 -9.98 -19.84 -24.33
CA THR A 62 -9.45 -19.54 -23.00
C THR A 62 -10.60 -19.50 -21.99
N ILE A 63 -10.50 -20.33 -20.93
CA ILE A 63 -11.43 -20.33 -19.79
C ILE A 63 -10.63 -20.05 -18.52
N ASN A 64 -10.89 -18.91 -17.89
CA ASN A 64 -10.31 -18.55 -16.59
C ASN A 64 -11.31 -18.91 -15.48
N MET A 65 -10.84 -19.56 -14.42
CA MET A 65 -11.66 -19.92 -13.26
C MET A 65 -10.95 -19.49 -11.99
N ASP A 66 -11.72 -18.94 -11.04
CA ASP A 66 -11.23 -18.57 -9.71
C ASP A 66 -12.16 -19.13 -8.63
N TRP A 67 -11.59 -19.44 -7.47
CA TRP A 67 -12.32 -19.95 -6.32
C TRP A 67 -12.69 -18.79 -5.40
N VAL A 68 -13.98 -18.47 -5.32
CA VAL A 68 -14.45 -17.49 -4.34
C VAL A 68 -14.69 -18.18 -3.01
N THR A 69 -13.76 -18.00 -2.06
CA THR A 69 -13.94 -18.43 -0.67
C THR A 69 -14.27 -17.21 0.20
N GLY A 70 -15.37 -17.26 0.96
CA GLY A 70 -15.75 -16.19 1.89
C GLY A 70 -16.94 -15.32 1.46
N VAL A 71 -17.86 -15.86 0.67
CA VAL A 71 -19.15 -15.18 0.43
C VAL A 71 -19.89 -15.10 1.76
N VAL A 72 -20.07 -13.89 2.29
CA VAL A 72 -20.92 -13.68 3.47
C VAL A 72 -22.33 -14.13 3.12
N PRO A 73 -23.05 -14.84 4.01
CA PRO A 73 -24.44 -15.18 3.77
C PRO A 73 -25.21 -13.90 3.43
N GLY A 74 -25.92 -13.92 2.31
CA GLY A 74 -26.80 -12.82 1.90
C GLY A 74 -27.66 -12.42 3.09
N GLY A 75 -27.69 -11.11 3.39
CA GLY A 75 -28.45 -10.58 4.51
C GLY A 75 -29.87 -11.12 4.50
N LYS A 76 -30.41 -11.41 5.68
CA LYS A 76 -31.79 -11.91 5.83
C LYS A 76 -32.72 -10.99 5.02
N GLU A 77 -33.40 -11.56 4.04
CA GLU A 77 -34.59 -10.95 3.47
C GLU A 77 -35.57 -10.76 4.63
N ASN A 78 -35.87 -9.50 4.95
CA ASN A 78 -36.99 -9.11 5.81
C ASN A 78 -38.18 -8.77 4.91
#